data_AF-A0A3D3SBS1-F1
#
_entry.id   AF-A0A3D3SBS1-F1
#
_cell.length_a   1.000
_cell.length_b   1.000
_cell.length_c   1.000
_cell.angle_alpha   90.00
_cell.angle_beta   90.00
_cell.angle_gamma   90.00
#
_symmetry.space_group_name_H-M   'P 1'
#
loop_
_entity.id
_entity.type
_entity.pdbx_description
1 polymer ?
#
loop_
_entity_poly.entity_id
_entity_poly.type
_entity_poly.pdbx_seq_one_letter_code
_entity_poly.pdbx_strand_id
1 'polypeptide(L)'
;MSESLGNWRGPGRKDDPCPYATIVMLKLLLRYGDAFSDEIAACSECLLDLRASSRTKHPYIFYMGNDFRRLKLPDIWYDILHVVDVFSQVKVARTDPRFIAMVDVIRAKEKPEGFVPESICKPWKGWNLGQKNRRTPR
;
A
#
# COMPACT_ATOMS: atom_id res chain seq x y z
N MET A 1 -14.26 32.26 6.58
CA MET A 1 -13.79 30.97 6.07
C MET A 1 -13.83 31.03 4.55
N SER A 2 -12.81 30.57 3.85
CA SER A 2 -12.73 30.69 2.38
C SER A 2 -13.93 30.01 1.71
N GLU A 3 -14.75 30.76 0.98
CA GLU A 3 -15.85 30.26 0.12
C GLU A 3 -15.35 29.48 -1.12
N SER A 4 -14.05 29.29 -1.26
CA SER A 4 -13.38 28.91 -2.52
C SER A 4 -13.49 27.43 -2.92
N LEU A 5 -14.31 26.60 -2.28
CA LEU A 5 -14.39 25.16 -2.60
C LEU A 5 -15.77 24.64 -3.02
N GLY A 6 -16.87 25.40 -2.89
CA GLY A 6 -18.20 24.99 -3.37
C GLY A 6 -18.57 23.52 -3.05
N ASN A 7 -19.04 22.76 -4.06
CA ASN A 7 -19.37 21.33 -3.98
C ASN A 7 -18.17 20.38 -4.18
N TRP A 8 -16.94 20.87 -4.10
CA TRP A 8 -15.74 20.05 -4.28
C TRP A 8 -15.62 19.02 -3.14
N ARG A 9 -15.69 17.73 -3.47
CA ARG A 9 -15.59 16.62 -2.50
C ARG A 9 -14.21 15.99 -2.40
N GLY A 10 -13.21 16.63 -3.01
CA GLY A 10 -11.89 16.04 -3.17
C GLY A 10 -11.74 15.33 -4.51
N PRO A 11 -10.54 14.78 -4.78
CA PRO A 11 -10.25 14.07 -6.01
C PRO A 11 -10.97 12.71 -6.05
N GLY A 12 -11.32 12.19 -7.24
CA GLY A 12 -11.93 10.85 -7.41
C GLY A 12 -13.45 10.87 -7.62
N ARG A 13 -14.02 9.75 -8.10
CA ARG A 13 -15.48 9.62 -8.28
C ARG A 13 -16.13 9.12 -6.99
N LYS A 14 -17.40 9.46 -6.77
CA LYS A 14 -18.16 9.05 -5.58
C LYS A 14 -18.16 7.54 -5.37
N ASP A 15 -18.26 6.79 -6.47
CA ASP A 15 -18.39 5.33 -6.46
C ASP A 15 -17.04 4.61 -6.61
N ASP A 16 -15.93 5.37 -6.71
CA ASP A 16 -14.60 4.76 -6.74
C ASP A 16 -14.21 4.29 -5.34
N PRO A 17 -13.56 3.12 -5.21
CA PRO A 17 -12.93 2.73 -3.95
C PRO A 17 -11.72 3.63 -3.67
N CYS A 18 -11.56 4.06 -2.42
CA CYS A 18 -10.34 4.73 -1.98
C CYS A 18 -9.27 3.69 -1.64
N PRO A 19 -8.15 3.60 -2.38
CA PRO A 19 -7.17 2.53 -2.19
C PRO A 19 -6.59 2.49 -0.77
N TYR A 20 -6.34 3.67 -0.18
CA TYR A 20 -5.84 3.77 1.18
C TYR A 20 -6.86 3.32 2.24
N ALA A 21 -8.12 3.73 2.09
CA ALA A 21 -9.17 3.29 3.01
C ALA A 21 -9.38 1.77 2.93
N THR A 22 -9.38 1.21 1.71
CA THR A 22 -9.55 -0.22 1.47
C THR A 22 -8.43 -1.04 2.14
N ILE A 23 -7.17 -0.63 2.05
CA ILE A 23 -6.08 -1.36 2.71
C ILE A 23 -6.15 -1.26 4.24
N VAL A 24 -6.50 -0.10 4.79
CA VAL A 24 -6.66 0.06 6.25
C VAL A 24 -7.80 -0.82 6.76
N MET A 25 -8.92 -0.87 6.02
CA MET A 25 -10.04 -1.75 6.35
C MET A 25 -9.64 -3.23 6.25
N LEU A 26 -8.96 -3.65 5.19
CA LEU A 26 -8.47 -5.02 5.05
C LEU A 26 -7.57 -5.40 6.24
N LYS A 27 -6.63 -4.54 6.62
CA LYS A 27 -5.74 -4.73 7.77
C LYS A 27 -6.51 -4.89 9.09
N LEU A 28 -7.60 -4.15 9.28
CA LEU A 28 -8.48 -4.27 10.44
C LEU A 28 -9.24 -5.60 10.43
N LEU A 29 -9.91 -5.93 9.32
CA LEU A 29 -10.76 -7.11 9.20
C LEU A 29 -9.97 -8.40 9.41
N LEU A 30 -8.73 -8.47 8.91
CA LEU A 30 -7.83 -9.59 9.13
C LEU A 30 -7.56 -9.90 10.62
N ARG A 31 -7.76 -8.93 11.53
CA ARG A 31 -7.63 -9.16 12.98
C ARG A 31 -8.76 -9.99 13.59
N TYR A 32 -9.86 -10.15 12.87
CA TYR A 32 -11.03 -10.90 13.30
C TYR A 32 -11.13 -12.28 12.63
N GLY A 33 -10.05 -12.73 11.99
CA GLY A 33 -9.99 -14.04 11.33
C GLY A 33 -10.99 -14.14 10.19
N ASP A 34 -11.71 -15.26 10.13
CA ASP A 34 -12.61 -15.58 9.02
C ASP A 34 -14.03 -15.00 9.19
N ALA A 35 -14.30 -14.23 10.26
CA ALA A 35 -15.60 -13.63 10.53
C ALA A 35 -16.08 -12.65 9.44
N PHE A 36 -15.15 -12.13 8.64
CA PHE A 36 -15.39 -11.18 7.55
C PHE A 36 -14.77 -11.67 6.24
N SER A 37 -14.88 -12.98 5.96
CA SER A 37 -14.24 -13.60 4.80
C SER A 37 -14.62 -12.94 3.48
N ASP A 38 -15.89 -12.55 3.34
CA ASP A 38 -16.43 -11.97 2.11
C ASP A 38 -15.92 -10.54 1.90
N GLU A 39 -15.86 -9.73 2.96
CA GLU A 39 -15.31 -8.39 2.92
C GLU A 39 -13.79 -8.41 2.70
N ILE A 40 -13.08 -9.36 3.30
CA ILE A 40 -11.65 -9.58 3.06
C ILE A 40 -11.41 -9.93 1.59
N ALA A 41 -12.22 -10.83 1.02
CA ALA A 41 -12.13 -11.20 -0.38
C ALA A 41 -12.42 -10.00 -1.31
N ALA A 42 -13.48 -9.25 -1.04
CA ALA A 42 -13.84 -8.06 -1.80
C ALA A 42 -12.77 -6.96 -1.75
N CYS A 43 -12.22 -6.68 -0.56
CA CYS A 43 -11.13 -5.71 -0.40
C CYS A 43 -9.87 -6.18 -1.14
N SER A 44 -9.55 -7.47 -1.05
CA SER A 44 -8.38 -8.07 -1.70
C SER A 44 -8.49 -7.94 -3.22
N GLU A 45 -9.63 -8.34 -3.79
CA GLU A 45 -9.84 -8.28 -5.24
C GLU A 45 -9.80 -6.84 -5.75
N CYS A 46 -10.46 -5.92 -5.05
CA CYS A 46 -10.43 -4.48 -5.37
C CYS A 46 -8.99 -3.95 -5.46
N LEU A 47 -8.16 -4.22 -4.46
CA LEU A 47 -6.77 -3.73 -4.42
C LEU A 47 -5.87 -4.41 -5.47
N LEU A 48 -6.04 -5.71 -5.71
CA LEU A 48 -5.30 -6.44 -6.74
C LEU A 48 -5.65 -5.96 -8.15
N ASP A 49 -6.93 -5.65 -8.40
CA ASP A 49 -7.39 -5.07 -9.66
C ASP A 49 -6.87 -3.66 -9.89
N LEU A 50 -6.83 -2.83 -8.84
CA LEU A 50 -6.20 -1.51 -8.90
C LEU A 50 -4.71 -1.61 -9.21
N ARG A 51 -4.02 -2.62 -8.65
CA ARG A 51 -2.64 -2.91 -9.00
C ARG A 51 -2.49 -3.34 -10.46
N ALA A 52 -3.31 -4.27 -10.95
CA ALA A 52 -3.27 -4.73 -12.34
C ALA A 52 -3.54 -3.58 -13.32
N SER A 53 -4.48 -2.70 -12.96
CA SER A 53 -4.87 -1.52 -13.74
C SER A 53 -4.04 -0.28 -13.42
N SER A 54 -2.95 -0.42 -12.65
CA SER A 54 -2.15 0.71 -12.12
C SER A 54 -1.59 1.67 -13.17
N ARG A 55 -1.57 1.28 -14.45
CA ARG A 55 -1.14 2.12 -15.58
C ARG A 55 -2.27 2.96 -16.19
N THR A 56 -3.53 2.63 -15.93
CA THR A 56 -4.70 3.21 -16.60
C THR A 56 -5.77 3.71 -15.62
N LYS A 57 -5.81 3.21 -14.38
CA LYS A 57 -6.75 3.62 -13.33
C LYS A 57 -6.03 4.28 -12.16
N HIS A 58 -6.51 5.46 -11.75
CA HIS A 58 -5.95 6.23 -10.63
C HIS A 58 -7.04 6.87 -9.75
N PRO A 59 -7.86 6.06 -9.05
CA PRO A 59 -8.88 6.57 -8.13
C PRO A 59 -8.27 7.54 -7.11
N TYR A 60 -8.94 8.66 -6.85
CA TYR A 60 -8.50 9.65 -5.85
C TYR A 60 -7.04 10.12 -6.02
N ILE A 61 -6.47 10.10 -7.26
CA ILE A 61 -5.07 10.51 -7.53
C ILE A 61 -4.06 9.57 -6.84
N PHE A 62 -4.45 8.35 -6.44
CA PHE A 62 -3.52 7.33 -5.96
C PHE A 62 -2.80 6.67 -7.14
N TYR A 63 -1.83 7.38 -7.69
CA TYR A 63 -0.95 6.85 -8.71
C TYR A 63 -0.07 5.74 -8.14
N MET A 64 -0.28 4.53 -8.64
CA MET A 64 0.59 3.39 -8.38
C MET A 64 1.78 3.41 -9.35
N GLY A 65 2.53 4.52 -9.38
CA GLY A 65 3.70 4.75 -10.24
C GLY A 65 5.03 4.46 -9.55
N ASN A 66 6.07 5.23 -9.86
CA ASN A 66 7.40 5.05 -9.25
C ASN A 66 7.40 5.29 -7.74
N ASP A 67 6.64 6.28 -7.26
CA ASP A 67 6.64 6.62 -5.83
C ASP A 67 5.95 5.56 -4.96
N PHE A 68 4.90 4.91 -5.48
CA PHE A 68 4.28 3.74 -4.86
C PHE A 68 5.27 2.58 -4.70
N ARG A 69 6.17 2.39 -5.68
CA ARG A 69 7.15 1.29 -5.69
C ARG A 69 8.39 1.55 -4.84
N ARG A 70 8.50 2.71 -4.18
CA ARG A 70 9.63 2.98 -3.28
C ARG A 70 9.46 2.21 -1.99
N LEU A 71 10.57 1.69 -1.45
CA LEU A 71 10.59 1.15 -0.10
C LEU A 71 10.46 2.30 0.90
N LYS A 72 9.30 2.39 1.56
CA LYS A 72 9.02 3.42 2.56
C LYS A 72 8.69 2.77 3.90
N LEU A 73 9.26 3.30 4.98
CA LEU A 73 8.94 2.87 6.33
C LEU A 73 8.68 4.09 7.23
N PRO A 74 7.85 3.93 8.29
CA PRO A 74 6.98 2.76 8.54
C PRO A 74 5.74 2.75 7.60
N ASP A 75 4.95 1.68 7.65
CA ASP A 75 3.76 1.42 6.82
C ASP A 75 2.58 2.38 7.12
N ILE A 76 2.77 3.66 6.80
CA ILE A 76 1.79 4.72 7.05
C ILE A 76 0.99 5.03 5.78
N TRP A 77 1.64 4.98 4.62
CA TRP A 77 1.08 5.46 3.36
C TRP A 77 0.53 4.32 2.51
N TYR A 78 -0.15 4.67 1.41
CA TYR A 78 -0.46 3.71 0.36
C TYR A 78 0.79 3.53 -0.54
N ASP A 79 1.62 2.55 -0.20
CA ASP A 79 2.82 2.17 -0.94
C ASP A 79 3.00 0.64 -0.99
N ILE A 80 3.97 0.20 -1.79
CA ILE A 80 4.16 -1.23 -2.07
C ILE A 80 4.51 -2.04 -0.83
N LEU A 81 5.24 -1.47 0.14
CA LEU A 81 5.59 -2.19 1.37
C LEU A 81 4.35 -2.42 2.23
N HIS A 82 3.57 -1.36 2.47
CA HIS A 82 2.34 -1.49 3.24
C HIS A 82 1.34 -2.45 2.57
N VAL A 83 1.18 -2.38 1.25
CA VAL A 83 0.34 -3.33 0.49
C VAL A 83 0.83 -4.77 0.68
N VAL A 84 2.11 -5.03 0.46
CA VAL A 84 2.65 -6.39 0.58
C VAL A 84 2.59 -6.92 2.02
N ASP A 85 2.83 -6.08 3.03
CA ASP A 85 2.69 -6.44 4.44
C ASP A 85 1.28 -6.94 4.77
N VAL A 86 0.25 -6.16 4.41
CA VAL A 86 -1.15 -6.52 4.67
C VAL A 86 -1.55 -7.76 3.88
N PHE A 87 -1.22 -7.82 2.59
CA PHE A 87 -1.56 -8.96 1.74
C PHE A 87 -0.84 -10.26 2.14
N SER A 88 0.33 -10.18 2.77
CA SER A 88 1.03 -11.37 3.27
C SER A 88 0.21 -12.16 4.30
N GLN A 89 -0.75 -11.51 4.96
CA GLN A 89 -1.65 -12.12 5.94
C GLN A 89 -2.89 -12.76 5.27
N VAL A 90 -3.22 -12.38 4.04
CA VAL A 90 -4.34 -12.96 3.27
C VAL A 90 -3.88 -14.26 2.62
N LYS A 91 -4.32 -15.41 3.17
CA LYS A 91 -3.85 -16.75 2.73
C LYS A 91 -3.97 -16.97 1.23
N VAL A 92 -5.13 -16.65 0.65
CA VAL A 92 -5.43 -16.87 -0.77
C VAL A 92 -4.63 -15.95 -1.71
N ALA A 93 -4.22 -14.77 -1.23
CA ALA A 93 -3.49 -13.82 -2.06
C ALA A 93 -2.02 -14.22 -2.25
N ARG A 94 -1.46 -15.09 -1.39
CA ARG A 94 -0.05 -15.50 -1.46
C ARG A 94 0.33 -16.19 -2.76
N THR A 95 -0.65 -16.81 -3.43
CA THR A 95 -0.48 -17.48 -4.72
C THR A 95 -0.96 -16.63 -5.89
N ASP A 96 -1.52 -15.44 -5.65
CA ASP A 96 -2.01 -14.56 -6.72
C ASP A 96 -0.82 -13.93 -7.47
N PRO A 97 -0.78 -14.03 -8.81
CA PRO A 97 0.33 -13.49 -9.61
C PRO A 97 0.48 -11.98 -9.49
N ARG A 98 -0.62 -11.24 -9.27
CA ARG A 98 -0.61 -9.78 -9.08
C ARG A 98 0.08 -9.41 -7.76
N PHE A 99 -0.13 -10.21 -6.71
CA PHE A 99 0.57 -10.09 -5.43
C PHE A 99 2.05 -10.45 -5.57
N ILE A 100 2.37 -11.60 -6.18
CA ILE A 100 3.74 -12.05 -6.41
C ILE A 100 4.55 -11.00 -7.18
N ALA A 101 3.97 -10.40 -8.21
CA ALA A 101 4.60 -9.30 -8.95
C ALA A 101 4.89 -8.04 -8.10
N MET A 102 4.21 -7.84 -6.96
CA MET A 102 4.57 -6.78 -6.01
C MET A 102 5.76 -7.19 -5.16
N VAL A 103 5.78 -8.43 -4.70
CA VAL A 103 6.90 -9.02 -3.94
C VAL A 103 8.18 -9.00 -4.78
N ASP A 104 8.10 -9.33 -6.07
CA ASP A 104 9.26 -9.33 -6.97
C ASP A 104 9.85 -7.93 -7.16
N VAL A 105 9.01 -6.89 -7.20
CA VAL A 105 9.48 -5.49 -7.23
C VAL A 105 10.26 -5.13 -5.96
N ILE A 106 9.83 -5.64 -4.80
CA ILE A 106 10.56 -5.44 -3.54
C ILE A 106 11.86 -6.23 -3.57
N ARG A 107 11.83 -7.53 -3.91
CA ARG A 107 13.02 -8.40 -3.97
C ARG A 107 14.09 -7.88 -4.93
N ALA A 108 13.70 -7.32 -6.07
CA ALA A 108 14.62 -6.71 -7.01
C ALA A 108 15.40 -5.49 -6.44
N LYS A 109 15.01 -4.98 -5.26
CA LYS A 109 15.68 -3.88 -4.55
C LYS A 109 16.58 -4.35 -3.40
N GLU A 110 16.70 -5.65 -3.20
CA GLU A 110 17.66 -6.21 -2.24
C GLU A 110 19.09 -5.90 -2.67
N LYS A 111 19.93 -5.47 -1.73
CA LYS A 111 21.36 -5.25 -1.93
C LYS A 111 22.16 -6.27 -1.11
N PRO A 112 23.48 -6.43 -1.34
CA PRO A 112 24.32 -7.30 -0.51
C PRO A 112 24.20 -7.02 1.00
N GLU A 113 24.02 -5.74 1.37
CA GLU A 113 23.82 -5.27 2.74
C GLU A 113 22.37 -5.40 3.28
N GLY A 114 21.42 -5.85 2.44
CA GLY A 114 19.98 -5.94 2.72
C GLY A 114 19.15 -4.86 2.04
N PHE A 115 17.93 -4.63 2.53
CA PHE A 115 17.04 -3.59 2.00
C PHE A 115 17.36 -2.21 2.57
N VAL A 116 17.26 -1.16 1.73
CA VAL A 116 17.49 0.23 2.13
C VAL A 116 16.21 1.05 1.86
N PRO A 117 15.68 1.78 2.86
CA PRO A 117 14.56 2.70 2.64
C PRO A 117 14.88 3.77 1.60
N GLU A 118 14.00 3.94 0.61
CA GLU A 118 14.12 4.92 -0.46
C GLU A 118 13.40 6.24 -0.10
N SER A 119 12.42 6.17 0.80
CA SER A 119 11.74 7.34 1.38
C SER A 119 11.45 7.13 2.86
N ILE A 120 11.39 8.24 3.59
CA ILE A 120 11.18 8.26 5.04
C ILE A 120 10.01 9.18 5.34
N CYS A 121 9.11 8.74 6.20
CA CYS A 121 8.09 9.61 6.78
C CYS A 121 8.76 10.62 7.71
N LYS A 122 8.72 11.93 7.41
CA LYS A 122 9.48 12.97 8.13
C LYS A 122 9.35 12.94 9.66
N PRO A 123 8.15 12.71 10.25
CA PRO A 123 8.01 12.58 11.70
C PRO A 123 8.83 11.43 12.31
N TRP A 124 9.19 10.44 11.49
CA TRP A 124 9.86 9.20 11.90
C TRP A 124 11.35 9.17 11.52
N LYS A 125 11.93 10.31 11.11
CA LYS A 125 13.34 10.41 10.70
C LYS A 125 14.33 9.97 11.79
N GLY A 126 13.97 10.14 13.06
CA GLY A 126 14.80 9.71 14.21
C GLY A 126 14.69 8.23 14.55
N TRP A 127 13.75 7.50 13.96
CA TRP A 127 13.55 6.08 14.22
C TRP A 127 14.53 5.25 13.37
N ASN A 128 15.03 4.13 13.90
CA ASN A 128 16.08 3.34 13.25
C ASN A 128 15.66 2.84 11.84
N LEU A 129 14.36 2.61 11.63
CA LEU A 129 13.76 2.23 10.34
C LEU A 129 13.65 3.40 9.34
N GLY A 130 13.89 4.63 9.78
CA GLY A 130 13.74 5.88 9.03
C GLY A 130 15.07 6.49 8.58
N GLN A 131 16.15 5.71 8.46
CA GLN A 131 17.46 6.23 8.02
C GLN A 131 17.79 5.80 6.59
N LYS A 132 18.01 6.79 5.71
CA LYS A 132 18.69 6.56 4.43
C LYS A 132 20.15 6.26 4.78
N ASN A 133 20.63 5.07 4.41
CA ASN A 133 22.01 4.57 4.59
C ASN A 133 22.30 3.77 5.88
N ARG A 134 21.30 3.24 6.60
CA ARG A 134 21.57 2.28 7.68
C ARG A 134 20.64 1.07 7.61
N ARG A 135 21.22 -0.10 7.89
CA ARG A 135 20.57 -1.42 7.80
C ARG A 135 19.42 -1.53 8.79
N THR A 136 18.31 -2.12 8.34
CA THR A 136 17.28 -2.70 9.20
C THR A 136 17.83 -3.94 9.91
N PRO A 137 17.87 -3.99 11.26
CA PRO A 137 18.27 -5.20 11.98
C PRO A 137 17.38 -6.39 11.58
N ARG A 138 17.97 -7.59 11.52
CA ARG A 138 17.23 -8.84 11.26
C ARG A 138 16.34 -9.19 12.44
#